data_AF-A0A7K4GWP5-F1
#
_entry.id   AF-A0A7K4GWP5-F1
#
_cell.length_a   1.000
_cell.length_b   1.000
_cell.length_c   1.000
_cell.angle_alpha   90.00
_cell.angle_beta   90.00
_cell.angle_gamma   90.00
#
_symmetry.space_group_name_H-M   'P 1'
#
loop_
_entity.id
_entity.type
_entity.pdbx_description
1 polymer ?
#
loop_
_entity_poly.entity_id
_entity_poly.type
_entity_poly.pdbx_seq_one_letter_code
_entity_poly.pdbx_strand_id
1 'polypeptide(L)'
;MLDYYDWDKELHRLDGPAAEYANGSKYWHVEGKLHRLDGPAIEWANGCKEWYVNGKLHRLDGPAVEFANGHREWYVEDKRHRLDGPAVEFADGGKRWWIINGKRLTEEEFEAHPKRKDYLASLAIEEILSEEK
;
A
#
# COMPACT_ATOMS: atom_id res chain seq x y z
N MET A 1 9.92 18.44 43.54
CA MET A 1 11.06 19.15 42.92
C MET A 1 11.17 18.61 41.52
N LEU A 2 10.50 19.34 40.63
CA LEU A 2 10.34 19.28 39.18
C LEU A 2 10.61 17.95 38.42
N ASP A 3 9.51 17.48 37.88
CA ASP A 3 9.29 16.45 36.86
C ASP A 3 10.04 16.75 35.56
N TYR A 4 10.63 15.74 34.93
CA TYR A 4 11.04 15.80 33.52
C TYR A 4 11.11 14.39 32.91
N TYR A 5 9.95 13.73 32.83
CA TYR A 5 9.78 12.69 31.81
C TYR A 5 9.58 13.43 30.49
N ASP A 6 10.59 13.35 29.63
CA ASP A 6 10.59 13.90 28.28
C ASP A 6 9.41 13.28 27.49
N TRP A 7 8.34 14.05 27.34
CA TRP A 7 7.04 13.61 26.83
C TRP A 7 6.95 13.68 25.30
N ASP A 8 8.05 14.02 24.61
CA ASP A 8 8.07 14.21 23.16
C ASP A 8 8.27 12.90 22.39
N LYS A 9 7.45 11.89 22.73
CA LYS A 9 7.26 10.67 21.93
C LYS A 9 6.38 10.91 20.70
N GLU A 10 5.99 12.15 20.44
CA GLU A 10 5.23 12.55 19.27
C GLU A 10 6.23 12.96 18.19
N LEU A 11 6.74 11.98 17.44
CA LEU A 11 7.47 12.17 16.17
C LEU A 11 6.56 12.77 15.07
N HIS A 12 5.70 13.72 15.43
CA HIS A 12 4.73 14.40 14.58
C HIS A 12 5.01 15.88 14.59
N ARG A 13 5.69 16.35 13.55
CA ARG A 13 5.44 17.73 13.12
C ARG A 13 4.07 17.72 12.46
N LEU A 14 3.15 18.56 12.93
CA LEU A 14 1.77 18.68 12.42
C LEU A 14 1.67 18.70 10.88
N ASP A 15 2.70 19.21 10.19
CA ASP A 15 2.70 19.38 8.74
C ASP A 15 3.98 18.85 8.03
N GLY A 16 4.84 18.08 8.70
CA GLY A 16 6.17 17.71 8.18
C GLY A 16 6.62 16.28 8.48
N PRO A 17 7.67 15.78 7.81
CA PRO A 17 8.19 14.44 8.11
C PRO A 17 8.67 14.35 9.55
N ALA A 18 8.48 13.19 10.15
CA ALA A 18 9.04 12.81 11.44
C ALA A 18 10.58 12.80 11.40
N ALA A 19 11.16 12.37 10.28
CA ALA A 19 12.60 12.36 10.06
C ALA A 19 12.94 12.71 8.61
N GLU A 20 14.03 13.48 8.44
CA GLU A 20 14.60 13.83 7.14
C GLU A 20 16.11 13.58 7.20
N TYR A 21 16.62 12.85 6.21
CA TYR A 21 18.00 12.41 6.15
C TYR A 21 18.81 13.28 5.19
N ALA A 22 20.13 13.37 5.40
CA ALA A 22 21.03 14.17 4.56
C ALA A 22 21.01 13.75 3.07
N ASN A 23 20.60 12.52 2.76
CA ASN A 23 20.44 12.06 1.39
C ASN A 23 19.15 12.59 0.72
N GLY A 24 18.26 13.27 1.45
CA GLY A 24 16.97 13.78 0.98
C GLY A 24 15.78 12.84 1.22
N SER A 25 15.97 11.69 1.87
CA SER A 25 14.88 10.77 2.19
C SER A 25 14.08 11.28 3.40
N LYS A 26 12.75 11.09 3.36
CA LYS A 26 11.81 11.59 4.36
C LYS A 26 10.91 10.48 4.87
N TYR A 27 10.64 10.50 6.17
CA TYR A 27 9.92 9.44 6.89
C TYR A 27 8.85 10.07 7.77
N TRP A 28 7.68 9.45 7.83
CA TRP A 28 6.56 9.85 8.68
C TRP A 28 6.21 8.72 9.63
N HIS A 29 6.13 9.03 10.93
CA HIS A 29 5.90 8.04 11.98
C HIS A 29 4.76 8.47 12.91
N VAL A 30 3.79 7.59 13.15
CA VAL A 30 2.84 7.66 14.26
C VAL A 30 3.21 6.69 15.37
N GLU A 31 3.42 7.18 16.60
CA GLU A 31 3.75 6.36 17.77
C GLU A 31 4.92 5.39 17.52
N GLY A 32 5.94 5.87 16.80
CA GLY A 32 7.12 5.07 16.42
C GLY A 32 6.90 4.13 15.22
N LYS A 33 5.69 4.02 14.66
CA LYS A 33 5.39 3.20 13.48
C LYS A 33 5.27 4.07 12.24
N LEU A 34 5.72 3.59 11.08
CA LEU A 34 5.52 4.28 9.80
C LEU A 34 4.01 4.47 9.55
N HIS A 35 3.59 5.71 9.34
CA HIS A 35 2.17 6.01 9.15
C HIS A 35 2.00 7.37 8.46
N ARG A 36 1.19 7.40 7.39
CA ARG A 36 0.66 8.63 6.80
C ARG A 36 -0.60 8.31 5.96
N LEU A 37 -1.67 9.10 6.09
CA LEU A 37 -2.93 8.87 5.35
C LEU A 37 -2.94 9.61 4.00
N ASP A 38 -2.49 10.86 3.98
CA ASP A 38 -2.61 11.74 2.79
C ASP A 38 -1.41 11.65 1.83
N GLY A 39 -0.47 10.74 2.08
CA GLY A 39 0.75 10.63 1.30
C GLY A 39 1.62 9.45 1.69
N PRO A 40 2.78 9.28 1.05
CA PRO A 40 3.71 8.22 1.40
C PRO A 40 4.29 8.44 2.79
N ALA A 41 4.40 7.36 3.56
CA ALA A 41 5.06 7.36 4.85
C ALA A 41 6.59 7.29 4.71
N ILE A 42 7.09 6.89 3.54
CA ILE A 42 8.50 7.01 3.16
C ILE A 42 8.60 7.62 1.76
N GLU A 43 9.39 8.68 1.64
CA GLU A 43 9.85 9.22 0.36
C GLU A 43 11.37 9.05 0.29
N TRP A 44 11.83 8.21 -0.62
CA TRP A 44 13.25 7.97 -0.83
C TRP A 44 13.84 9.03 -1.76
N ALA A 45 15.10 9.37 -1.51
CA ALA A 45 15.85 10.31 -2.34
C ALA A 45 15.95 9.92 -3.83
N ASN A 46 15.89 8.62 -4.12
CA ASN A 46 15.91 8.10 -5.49
C ASN A 46 14.56 8.22 -6.21
N GLY A 47 13.52 8.74 -5.54
CA GLY A 47 12.16 8.89 -6.09
C GLY A 47 11.22 7.74 -5.76
N CYS A 48 11.67 6.68 -5.08
CA CYS A 48 10.79 5.63 -4.60
C CYS A 48 9.88 6.17 -3.47
N LYS A 49 8.65 5.67 -3.39
CA LYS A 49 7.67 6.04 -2.38
C LYS A 49 6.98 4.81 -1.81
N GLU A 50 6.75 4.81 -0.51
CA GLU A 50 6.05 3.73 0.18
C GLU A 50 4.97 4.28 1.11
N TRP A 51 3.80 3.66 1.08
CA TRP A 51 2.63 4.05 1.88
C TRP A 51 2.44 3.06 3.01
N TYR A 52 2.53 3.56 4.25
CA TYR A 52 2.28 2.77 5.44
C TYR A 52 1.15 3.38 6.26
N VAL A 53 0.32 2.50 6.83
CA VAL A 53 -0.69 2.83 7.84
C VAL A 53 -0.46 1.92 9.02
N ASN A 54 -0.21 2.51 10.20
CA ASN A 54 0.03 1.79 11.45
C ASN A 54 1.19 0.77 11.36
N GLY A 55 2.24 1.11 10.61
CA GLY A 55 3.42 0.27 10.41
C GLY A 55 3.25 -0.83 9.38
N LYS A 56 2.10 -0.91 8.69
CA LYS A 56 1.83 -1.89 7.63
C LYS A 56 1.79 -1.22 6.27
N LEU A 57 2.35 -1.86 5.26
CA LEU A 57 2.31 -1.41 3.88
C LEU A 57 0.85 -1.49 3.39
N HIS A 58 0.26 -0.34 3.08
CA HIS A 58 -1.18 -0.23 2.85
C HIS A 58 -1.54 1.01 2.02
N ARG A 59 -2.32 0.81 0.95
CA ARG A 59 -3.01 1.88 0.21
C ARG A 59 -4.21 1.31 -0.55
N LEU A 60 -5.35 2.01 -0.50
CA LEU A 60 -6.58 1.59 -1.20
C LEU A 60 -6.67 2.19 -2.60
N ASP A 61 -6.41 3.49 -2.74
CA ASP A 61 -6.66 4.23 -3.98
C ASP A 61 -5.46 4.24 -4.96
N GLY A 62 -4.44 3.43 -4.71
CA GLY A 62 -3.22 3.43 -5.50
C GLY A 62 -2.19 2.40 -5.04
N PRO A 63 -1.03 2.36 -5.71
CA PRO A 63 0.04 1.45 -5.32
C PRO A 63 0.61 1.84 -3.96
N ALA A 64 0.82 0.84 -3.10
CA ALA A 64 1.46 1.04 -1.80
C ALA A 64 2.98 1.18 -1.93
N VAL A 65 3.56 0.78 -3.06
CA VAL A 65 4.95 1.02 -3.43
C VAL A 65 5.02 1.56 -4.85
N GLU A 66 5.66 2.71 -5.01
CA GLU A 66 5.97 3.29 -6.32
C GLU A 66 7.49 3.39 -6.46
N PHE A 67 8.06 2.68 -7.43
CA PHE A 67 9.47 2.78 -7.74
C PHE A 67 9.71 3.89 -8.78
N ALA A 68 10.87 4.54 -8.69
CA ALA A 68 11.27 5.60 -9.60
C ALA A 68 11.35 5.16 -11.08
N ASN A 69 11.54 3.86 -11.33
CA ASN A 69 11.55 3.28 -12.68
C ASN A 69 10.15 3.04 -13.26
N GLY A 70 9.07 3.32 -12.53
CA GLY A 70 7.69 3.09 -12.96
C GLY A 70 7.10 1.74 -12.55
N HIS A 71 7.87 0.86 -11.88
CA HIS A 71 7.31 -0.33 -11.24
C HIS A 71 6.41 0.09 -10.07
N ARG A 72 5.25 -0.56 -9.95
CA ARG A 72 4.24 -0.28 -8.93
C ARG A 72 3.74 -1.58 -8.32
N GLU A 73 3.57 -1.58 -7.00
CA GLU A 73 3.01 -2.71 -6.27
C GLU A 73 1.87 -2.24 -5.35
N TRP A 74 0.78 -2.98 -5.33
CA TRP A 74 -0.40 -2.69 -4.51
C TRP A 74 -0.42 -3.60 -3.29
N TYR A 75 -0.58 -3.01 -2.10
CA TYR A 75 -0.68 -3.75 -0.84
C TYR A 75 -1.81 -3.21 0.01
N VAL A 76 -2.51 -4.11 0.68
CA VAL A 76 -3.52 -3.83 1.71
C VAL A 76 -3.18 -4.67 2.93
N GLU A 77 -2.79 -4.00 4.02
CA GLU A 77 -2.37 -4.65 5.28
C GLU A 77 -1.23 -5.68 5.09
N ASP A 78 -0.14 -5.26 4.44
CA ASP A 78 1.02 -6.09 4.07
C ASP A 78 0.73 -7.22 3.07
N LYS A 79 -0.52 -7.36 2.60
CA LYS A 79 -0.88 -8.35 1.59
C LYS A 79 -0.88 -7.68 0.23
N ARG A 80 -0.01 -8.17 -0.67
CA ARG A 80 0.07 -7.68 -2.04
C ARG A 80 -1.18 -8.05 -2.84
N HIS A 81 -2.14 -7.14 -3.00
CA HIS A 81 -3.34 -7.31 -3.84
C HIS A 81 -4.06 -5.96 -4.03
N ARG A 82 -5.04 -5.92 -4.95
CA ARG A 82 -6.06 -4.85 -5.06
C ARG A 82 -7.37 -5.42 -5.60
N LEU A 83 -8.45 -4.65 -5.52
CA LEU A 83 -9.77 -5.02 -6.06
C LEU A 83 -9.84 -4.78 -7.58
N ASP A 84 -9.34 -3.63 -8.05
CA ASP A 84 -9.66 -3.17 -9.41
C ASP A 84 -8.48 -3.28 -10.39
N GLY A 85 -7.65 -4.32 -10.29
CA GLY A 85 -6.56 -4.53 -11.25
C GLY A 85 -5.40 -5.42 -10.79
N PRO A 86 -4.26 -5.40 -11.50
CA PRO A 86 -3.12 -6.23 -11.14
C PRO A 86 -2.43 -5.79 -9.85
N ALA A 87 -2.06 -6.75 -9.00
CA ALA A 87 -1.30 -6.47 -7.78
C ALA A 87 0.11 -5.92 -8.05
N VAL A 88 0.64 -6.10 -9.27
CA VAL A 88 1.94 -5.56 -9.71
C VAL A 88 1.85 -5.05 -11.15
N GLU A 89 2.44 -3.88 -11.40
CA GLU A 89 2.66 -3.31 -12.73
C GLU A 89 4.15 -3.00 -12.90
N PHE A 90 4.82 -3.69 -13.83
CA PHE A 90 6.24 -3.51 -14.12
C PHE A 90 6.46 -2.30 -15.04
N ALA A 91 7.68 -1.77 -14.99
CA ALA A 91 8.13 -0.66 -15.82
C ALA A 91 8.06 -0.96 -17.33
N ASP A 92 8.16 -2.23 -17.73
CA ASP A 92 8.07 -2.70 -19.11
C ASP A 92 6.61 -2.88 -19.59
N GLY A 93 5.62 -2.54 -18.74
CA GLY A 93 4.20 -2.72 -19.01
C GLY A 93 3.66 -4.09 -18.63
N GLY A 94 4.51 -5.01 -18.16
CA GLY A 94 4.08 -6.30 -17.63
C GLY A 94 3.17 -6.13 -16.42
N LYS A 95 2.23 -7.06 -16.23
CA LYS A 95 1.25 -7.02 -15.14
C LYS A 95 1.16 -8.39 -14.45
N ARG A 96 0.94 -8.41 -13.14
CA ARG A 96 0.62 -9.63 -12.38
C ARG A 96 -0.58 -9.40 -11.48
N TRP A 97 -1.62 -10.18 -11.71
CA TRP A 97 -2.89 -10.10 -10.98
C TRP A 97 -2.92 -10.97 -9.72
N TRP A 98 -2.32 -12.16 -9.78
CA TRP A 98 -2.56 -13.21 -8.78
C TRP A 98 -1.43 -13.31 -7.77
N ILE A 99 -1.34 -12.37 -6.82
CA ILE A 99 -0.45 -12.52 -5.67
C ILE A 99 -1.29 -12.52 -4.40
N ILE A 100 -1.16 -13.57 -3.60
CA ILE A 100 -1.82 -13.66 -2.30
C ILE A 100 -0.75 -14.07 -1.28
N ASN A 101 -0.58 -13.28 -0.22
CA ASN A 101 0.41 -13.52 0.84
C ASN A 101 1.84 -13.74 0.29
N GLY A 102 2.24 -12.98 -0.73
CA GLY A 102 3.57 -13.06 -1.34
C GLY A 102 3.79 -14.22 -2.31
N LYS A 103 2.84 -15.16 -2.45
CA LYS A 103 2.91 -16.24 -3.43
C LYS A 103 2.28 -15.82 -4.75
N ARG A 104 3.04 -15.96 -5.85
CA ARG A 104 2.50 -15.85 -7.20
C ARG A 104 1.66 -17.09 -7.46
N LEU A 105 0.39 -16.90 -7.74
CA LEU A 105 -0.51 -17.97 -8.17
C LEU A 105 -0.49 -18.05 -9.69
N THR A 106 -0.63 -19.26 -10.23
CA THR A 106 -1.11 -19.43 -11.61
C THR A 106 -2.59 -19.06 -11.70
N GLU A 107 -3.09 -18.93 -12.92
CA GLU A 107 -4.51 -18.72 -13.16
C GLU A 107 -5.33 -19.89 -12.57
N GLU A 108 -4.89 -21.14 -12.72
CA GLU A 108 -5.60 -22.29 -12.14
C GLU A 108 -5.56 -22.28 -10.60
N GLU A 109 -4.43 -21.92 -10.00
CA GLU A 109 -4.28 -21.82 -8.54
C GLU A 109 -5.15 -20.70 -7.95
N PHE A 110 -5.35 -19.62 -8.70
CA PHE A 110 -6.27 -18.55 -8.35
C PHE A 110 -7.74 -18.99 -8.47
N GLU A 111 -8.10 -19.66 -9.57
CA GLU A 111 -9.45 -20.17 -9.81
C GLU A 111 -9.91 -21.15 -8.71
N ALA A 112 -8.97 -21.88 -8.12
CA ALA A 112 -9.20 -22.76 -6.98
C ALA A 112 -9.22 -22.03 -5.62
N HIS A 113 -8.82 -20.76 -5.52
CA HIS A 113 -8.67 -20.06 -4.25
C HIS A 113 -10.03 -19.57 -3.70
N PRO A 114 -10.35 -19.83 -2.41
CA PRO A 114 -11.67 -19.52 -1.82
C PRO A 114 -12.12 -18.05 -1.86
N LYS A 115 -11.21 -17.09 -2.10
CA LYS A 115 -11.52 -15.66 -2.24
C LYS A 115 -12.15 -15.31 -3.60
N ARG A 116 -12.12 -16.24 -4.56
CA ARG A 116 -12.82 -16.11 -5.85
C ARG A 116 -14.33 -15.91 -5.67
N LYS A 117 -14.95 -16.54 -4.67
CA LYS A 117 -16.39 -16.37 -4.42
C LYS A 117 -16.75 -14.93 -4.08
N ASP A 118 -15.91 -14.24 -3.30
CA ASP A 118 -16.17 -12.85 -2.92
C ASP A 118 -15.97 -11.90 -4.11
N TYR A 119 -14.96 -12.17 -4.96
CA TYR A 119 -14.67 -11.38 -6.16
C TYR A 119 -15.65 -11.60 -7.32
N LEU A 120 -16.07 -12.85 -7.54
CA LEU A 120 -17.12 -13.18 -8.52
C LEU A 120 -18.50 -12.73 -8.05
N ALA A 121 -18.77 -12.73 -6.75
CA ALA A 121 -19.99 -12.17 -6.21
C ALA A 121 -20.07 -10.65 -6.49
N SER A 122 -18.97 -9.91 -6.35
CA SER A 122 -18.95 -8.48 -6.73
C SER A 122 -19.10 -8.25 -8.22
N LEU A 123 -18.47 -9.06 -9.09
CA LEU A 123 -18.60 -8.92 -10.54
C LEU A 123 -20.01 -9.26 -11.07
N ALA A 124 -20.61 -10.33 -10.53
CA ALA A 124 -21.97 -10.74 -10.92
C ALA A 124 -23.03 -9.72 -10.48
N ILE A 125 -22.81 -8.99 -9.38
CA ILE A 125 -23.68 -7.88 -8.96
C ILE A 125 -23.61 -6.73 -9.96
N GLU A 126 -22.43 -6.38 -10.48
CA GLU A 126 -22.27 -5.31 -11.46
C GLU A 126 -22.89 -5.67 -12.83
N GLU A 127 -22.76 -6.92 -13.27
CA GLU A 127 -23.35 -7.40 -14.53
C GLU A 127 -24.89 -7.39 -14.48
N ILE A 128 -25.48 -7.86 -13.37
CA ILE A 128 -26.93 -7.82 -13.13
C ILE A 128 -27.45 -6.37 -13.09
N LEU A 129 -26.73 -5.45 -12.44
CA LEU A 129 -27.12 -4.03 -12.38
C LEU A 129 -26.94 -3.28 -13.72
N SER A 130 -26.13 -3.83 -14.63
CA SER A 130 -25.90 -3.25 -15.96
C SER A 130 -26.94 -3.68 -17.00
N GLU A 131 -27.56 -4.85 -16.83
CA GLU A 131 -28.59 -5.39 -17.72
C GLU A 131 -30.01 -4.88 -17.38
N GLU A 132 -30.23 -4.28 -16.21
CA GLU A 132 -31.51 -3.68 -15.81
C GLU A 132 -31.70 -2.21 -16.24
N LYS A 133 -30.88 -1.70 -17.18
CA LYS A 133 -30.99 -0.34 -17.76
C LYS A 133 -31.46 -0.37 -19.21
#